data_AF-A0A3B8WK19-F1
#
_entry.id   AF-A0A3B8WK19-F1
#
_cell.length_a   1.000
_cell.length_b   1.000
_cell.length_c   1.000
_cell.angle_alpha   90.00
_cell.angle_beta   90.00
_cell.angle_gamma   90.00
#
_symmetry.space_group_name_H-M   'P 1'
#
loop_
_entity.id
_entity.type
_entity.pdbx_description
1 polymer ?
#
loop_
_entity_poly.entity_id
_entity_poly.type
_entity_poly.pdbx_seq_one_letter_code
_entity_poly.pdbx_strand_id
1 'polypeptide(L)'
;WQQPLFIGLALVISTLLVYWLWRSPSVLSYRLALSAILGGALGNVADRLRLGYVEDLLDFHYAQWHWPSFNLADVWIVLGAALFIWAEIRHQPGSRRRGIG
;
A
#
# COMPACT_ATOMS: atom_id res chain seq x y z
N TRP A 1 -3.64 23.82 -1.72
CA TRP A 1 -3.73 23.39 -3.13
C TRP A 1 -3.30 21.94 -3.38
N GLN A 2 -2.27 21.38 -2.72
CA GLN A 2 -1.81 20.00 -3.00
C GLN A 2 -2.58 18.88 -2.26
N GLN A 3 -3.21 19.18 -1.14
CA GLN A 3 -3.95 18.20 -0.31
C GLN A 3 -5.07 17.44 -1.05
N PRO A 4 -5.99 18.09 -1.80
CA PRO A 4 -7.08 17.36 -2.47
C PRO A 4 -6.60 16.46 -3.62
N LEU A 5 -5.48 16.81 -4.27
CA LEU A 5 -4.87 15.98 -5.31
C LEU A 5 -4.37 14.64 -4.73
N PHE A 6 -3.67 14.68 -3.59
CA PHE A 6 -3.18 13.46 -2.94
C PHE A 6 -4.32 12.57 -2.44
N ILE A 7 -5.39 13.17 -1.92
CA ILE A 7 -6.61 12.44 -1.54
C ILE A 7 -7.23 11.75 -2.77
N GLY A 8 -7.39 12.49 -3.87
CA GLY A 8 -7.94 11.95 -5.11
C GLY A 8 -7.11 10.79 -5.66
N LEU A 9 -5.78 10.94 -5.70
CA LEU A 9 -4.87 9.88 -6.15
C LEU A 9 -4.94 8.65 -5.24
N ALA A 10 -4.93 8.83 -3.92
CA ALA A 10 -5.02 7.74 -2.96
C ALA A 10 -6.33 6.95 -3.10
N LEU A 11 -7.46 7.64 -3.35
CA LEU A 11 -8.75 7.00 -3.61
C LEU A 11 -8.78 6.21 -4.91
N VAL A 12 -8.19 6.76 -5.99
CA VAL A 12 -8.08 6.05 -7.28
C VAL A 12 -7.24 4.78 -7.12
N ILE A 13 -6.07 4.88 -6.49
CA ILE A 13 -5.19 3.72 -6.24
C ILE A 13 -5.91 2.69 -5.36
N SER A 14 -6.57 3.12 -4.29
CA SER A 14 -7.34 2.24 -3.41
C SER A 14 -8.43 1.48 -4.18
N THR A 15 -9.14 2.16 -5.08
CA THR A 15 -10.20 1.54 -5.90
C THR A 15 -9.63 0.49 -6.85
N LEU A 16 -8.48 0.78 -7.49
CA LEU A 16 -7.79 -0.18 -8.34
C LEU A 16 -7.32 -1.41 -7.56
N LEU A 17 -6.78 -1.21 -6.36
CA LEU A 17 -6.33 -2.31 -5.48
C LEU A 17 -7.49 -3.19 -5.03
N VAL A 18 -8.64 -2.60 -4.68
CA VAL A 18 -9.87 -3.37 -4.35
C VAL A 18 -10.33 -4.18 -5.56
N TYR A 19 -10.34 -3.57 -6.75
CA TYR A 19 -10.70 -4.27 -7.98
C TYR A 19 -9.75 -5.45 -8.28
N TRP A 20 -8.44 -5.28 -8.09
CA TRP A 20 -7.47 -6.37 -8.22
C TRP A 20 -7.65 -7.44 -7.14
N LEU A 21 -7.93 -7.05 -5.89
CA LEU A 21 -8.23 -8.00 -4.80
C LEU A 21 -9.41 -8.90 -5.13
N TRP A 22 -10.46 -8.34 -5.74
CA TRP A 22 -11.66 -9.07 -6.14
C TRP A 22 -11.42 -10.05 -7.30
N ARG A 23 -10.39 -9.80 -8.12
CA ARG A 23 -10.08 -10.59 -9.32
C ARG A 23 -8.95 -11.60 -9.11
N SER A 24 -8.18 -11.46 -8.02
CA SER A 24 -6.97 -12.25 -7.78
C SER A 24 -7.23 -13.61 -7.12
N PRO A 25 -6.34 -14.59 -7.34
CA PRO A 25 -6.46 -15.94 -6.77
C PRO A 25 -6.50 -15.92 -5.24
N SER A 26 -7.08 -16.96 -4.64
CA SER A 26 -7.32 -17.09 -3.19
C SER A 26 -6.06 -17.33 -2.34
N VAL A 27 -4.95 -16.71 -2.70
CA VAL A 27 -3.68 -16.82 -1.99
C VAL A 27 -3.67 -15.82 -0.83
N LEU A 28 -3.55 -16.34 0.39
CA LEU A 28 -3.63 -15.55 1.62
C LEU A 28 -2.61 -14.40 1.65
N SER A 29 -1.37 -14.65 1.21
CA SER A 29 -0.31 -13.62 1.19
C SER A 29 -0.67 -12.43 0.31
N TYR A 30 -1.30 -12.66 -0.84
CA TYR A 30 -1.75 -11.61 -1.75
C TYR A 30 -2.88 -10.77 -1.13
N ARG A 31 -3.83 -11.42 -0.45
CA ARG A 31 -4.93 -10.73 0.25
C ARG A 31 -4.42 -9.89 1.42
N LEU A 32 -3.46 -10.41 2.19
CA LEU A 32 -2.84 -9.68 3.29
C LEU A 32 -2.06 -8.47 2.78
N ALA A 33 -1.28 -8.64 1.70
CA ALA A 33 -0.54 -7.55 1.08
C ALA A 33 -1.45 -6.42 0.62
N LEU A 34 -2.49 -6.74 -0.14
CA LEU A 34 -3.45 -5.76 -0.64
C LEU A 34 -4.26 -5.11 0.49
N SER A 35 -4.66 -5.87 1.52
CA SER A 35 -5.35 -5.31 2.70
C SER A 35 -4.48 -4.33 3.47
N ALA A 36 -3.17 -4.61 3.60
CA ALA A 36 -2.23 -3.70 4.27
C ALA A 36 -2.06 -2.39 3.50
N ILE A 37 -1.87 -2.45 2.17
CA ILE A 37 -1.75 -1.25 1.33
C ILE A 37 -3.04 -0.44 1.38
N LEU A 38 -4.20 -1.10 1.27
CA LEU A 38 -5.50 -0.45 1.32
C LEU A 38 -5.75 0.21 2.69
N GLY A 39 -5.44 -0.48 3.78
CA GLY A 39 -5.57 0.05 5.14
C GLY A 39 -4.71 1.29 5.37
N GLY A 40 -3.45 1.27 4.91
CA GLY A 40 -2.57 2.43 4.96
C GLY A 40 -3.09 3.59 4.12
N ALA A 41 -3.49 3.35 2.87
CA ALA A 41 -4.03 4.39 2.00
C ALA A 41 -5.31 5.05 2.58
N LEU A 42 -6.23 4.23 3.12
CA LEU A 42 -7.45 4.71 3.75
C LEU A 42 -7.18 5.47 5.06
N GLY A 43 -6.22 5.02 5.87
CA GLY A 43 -5.79 5.76 7.07
C GLY A 43 -5.29 7.16 6.70
N ASN A 44 -4.42 7.23 5.69
CA ASN A 44 -3.89 8.48 5.14
C ASN A 44 -4.98 9.42 4.59
N VAL A 45 -6.09 8.88 4.05
CA VAL A 45 -7.24 9.68 3.61
C VAL A 45 -8.09 10.12 4.82
N ALA A 46 -8.33 9.22 5.79
CA ALA A 46 -9.10 9.50 6.99
C ALA A 46 -8.46 10.60 7.83
N ASP A 47 -7.13 10.60 8.00
CA ASP A 47 -6.40 11.65 8.71
C ASP A 47 -6.59 13.00 8.02
N ARG A 48 -6.42 13.05 6.69
CA ARG A 48 -6.63 14.28 5.92
C ARG A 48 -8.06 14.80 5.98
N LEU A 49 -9.07 13.92 6.03
CA LEU A 49 -10.48 14.31 6.14
C LEU A 49 -10.85 14.78 7.55
N ARG A 50 -10.27 14.20 8.60
CA ARG A 50 -10.59 14.53 10.01
C ARG A 50 -9.80 15.72 10.53
N LEU A 51 -8.51 15.76 10.24
CA LEU A 51 -7.56 16.70 10.82
C LEU A 51 -7.14 17.81 9.83
N GLY A 52 -7.41 17.63 8.53
CA GLY A 52 -6.96 18.55 7.49
C GLY A 52 -5.47 18.40 7.14
N TYR A 53 -4.76 17.48 7.78
CA TYR A 53 -3.37 17.10 7.53
C TYR A 53 -3.16 15.63 7.91
N VAL A 54 -2.00 15.07 7.55
CA VAL A 54 -1.60 13.72 7.92
C VAL A 54 -0.84 13.78 9.24
N GLU A 55 -1.21 12.97 10.24
CA GLU A 55 -0.44 12.89 11.48
C GLU A 55 0.92 12.23 11.22
N ASP A 56 1.98 13.03 11.33
CA ASP A 56 3.35 12.58 11.26
C ASP A 56 3.73 11.93 12.61
N LEU A 57 3.83 10.60 12.62
CA LEU A 57 4.03 9.84 13.85
C LEU A 57 5.51 9.76 14.26
N LEU A 58 6.44 9.87 13.31
CA LEU A 58 7.89 9.96 13.55
C LEU A 58 8.51 11.11 12.75
N ASP A 59 8.99 12.13 13.46
CA ASP A 59 9.83 13.21 12.93
C ASP A 59 11.24 13.10 13.54
N PHE A 60 12.16 12.47 12.80
CA PHE A 60 13.55 12.39 13.19
C PHE A 60 14.29 13.65 12.73
N HIS A 61 14.73 14.48 13.68
CA HIS A 61 15.56 15.63 13.40
C HIS A 61 16.92 15.47 14.08
N TYR A 62 18.00 15.77 13.34
CA TYR A 62 19.35 15.87 13.87
C TYR A 62 19.97 17.19 13.43
N ALA A 63 20.24 18.08 14.38
CA ALA A 63 20.71 19.44 14.15
C ALA A 63 19.79 20.25 13.21
N GLN A 64 20.25 20.57 12.00
CA GLN A 64 19.48 21.29 10.96
C GLN A 64 18.89 20.35 9.90
N TRP A 65 19.10 19.03 10.05
CA TRP A 65 18.59 18.02 9.13
C TRP A 65 17.30 17.43 9.66
N HIS A 66 16.24 17.54 8.86
CA HIS A 66 14.96 16.88 9.07
C HIS A 66 14.88 15.66 8.18
N TRP A 67 14.78 14.47 8.78
CA TRP A 67 14.39 13.28 8.04
C TRP A 67 12.93 13.45 7.62
N PRO A 68 12.53 12.99 6.42
CA PRO A 68 11.13 13.04 6.01
C PRO A 68 10.26 12.37 7.06
N SER A 69 9.28 13.10 7.59
CA SER A 69 8.33 12.53 8.52
C SER A 69 7.59 11.37 7.87
N PHE A 70 7.37 10.32 8.65
CA PHE A 70 6.61 9.16 8.19
C PHE A 70 5.56 8.80 9.21
N ASN A 71 4.42 8.36 8.71
CA ASN A 71 3.30 7.97 9.54
C ASN A 71 3.10 6.45 9.53
N LEU A 72 2.19 5.99 10.39
CA LEU A 72 1.86 4.57 10.47
C LEU A 72 1.24 4.05 9.16
N ALA A 73 0.51 4.89 8.41
CA ALA A 73 -0.06 4.52 7.12
C ALA A 73 1.01 4.20 6.07
N ASP A 74 2.09 4.96 6.01
CA ASP A 74 3.21 4.75 5.10
C ASP A 74 3.92 3.43 5.43
N VAL A 75 4.06 3.10 6.71
CA VAL A 75 4.60 1.80 7.15
C VAL A 75 3.73 0.65 6.63
N TRP A 76 2.40 0.73 6.76
CA TRP A 76 1.50 -0.29 6.24
C TRP A 76 1.56 -0.43 4.71
N ILE A 77 1.69 0.69 3.98
CA ILE A 77 1.85 0.69 2.53
C ILE A 77 3.16 0.00 2.14
N VAL A 78 4.28 0.34 2.78
CA VAL A 78 5.60 -0.24 2.49
C VAL A 78 5.63 -1.74 2.81
N LEU A 79 5.12 -2.13 3.99
CA LEU A 79 5.05 -3.55 4.37
C LEU A 79 4.14 -4.35 3.45
N GLY A 80 2.99 -3.79 3.09
CA GLY A 80 2.06 -4.41 2.15
C GLY A 80 2.68 -4.57 0.75
N ALA A 81 3.38 -3.56 0.25
CA ALA A 81 4.09 -3.64 -1.03
C ALA A 81 5.25 -4.65 -1.01
N ALA A 82 6.02 -4.70 0.08
CA ALA A 82 7.07 -5.70 0.26
C ALA A 82 6.50 -7.13 0.28
N LEU A 83 5.39 -7.33 1.00
CA LEU A 83 4.69 -8.61 1.03
C LEU A 83 4.10 -8.98 -0.33
N PHE A 84 3.57 -8.01 -1.08
CA PHE A 84 3.07 -8.21 -2.44
C PHE A 84 4.17 -8.71 -3.37
N ILE A 85 5.32 -8.02 -3.40
CA ILE A 85 6.47 -8.40 -4.22
C ILE A 85 6.97 -9.78 -3.83
N TRP A 86 7.08 -10.05 -2.53
CA TRP A 86 7.48 -11.37 -2.03
C TRP A 86 6.49 -12.46 -2.44
N ALA A 87 5.19 -12.20 -2.34
CA ALA A 87 4.15 -13.11 -2.76
C ALA A 87 4.25 -13.40 -4.27
N GLU A 88 4.47 -12.38 -5.10
CA GLU A 88 4.60 -12.52 -6.55
C GLU A 88 5.84 -13.35 -6.94
N ILE A 89 6.98 -13.10 -6.30
CA ILE A 89 8.21 -13.88 -6.51
C ILE A 89 7.99 -15.35 -6.14
N ARG A 90 7.28 -15.62 -5.04
CA ARG A 90 6.94 -16.98 -4.59
C ARG A 90 5.85 -17.62 -5.44
N HIS A 91 4.99 -16.82 -6.05
CA HIS A 91 3.87 -17.28 -6.85
C HIS A 91 4.25 -17.57 -8.30
N GLN A 92 5.52 -17.45 -8.72
CA GLN A 92 5.96 -18.01 -10.00
C GLN A 92 5.67 -19.51 -10.04
N PRO A 93 4.66 -19.96 -10.81
CA PRO A 93 4.53 -21.35 -11.13
C PRO A 93 5.58 -21.64 -12.19
N GLY A 94 6.18 -22.83 -12.17
CA GLY A 94 6.92 -23.32 -13.32
C GLY A 94 6.06 -23.21 -14.59
N SER A 95 6.31 -22.18 -15.41
CA SER A 95 5.83 -22.13 -16.77
C SER A 95 6.65 -23.11 -17.58
N ARG A 96 6.18 -24.37 -17.63
CA ARG A 96 6.34 -25.37 -18.72
C ARG A 96 6.33 -26.78 -18.14
N ARG A 97 5.15 -27.39 -18.05
CA ARG A 97 5.01 -28.73 -18.62
C ARG A 97 3.91 -28.68 -19.66
N ARG A 98 4.38 -28.83 -20.91
CA ARG A 98 3.64 -28.89 -22.16
C ARG A 98 2.48 -29.88 -22.01
N GLY A 99 1.27 -29.44 -22.35
CA GLY A 99 0.25 -30.34 -22.84
C GLY A 99 0.71 -30.86 -24.21
N ILE A 100 1.36 -32.02 -24.20
CA ILE A 100 1.38 -32.96 -25.31
C ILE A 100 1.36 -34.33 -24.65
N GLY A 101 0.20 -34.97 -24.76
CA GLY A 101 -0.13 -36.31 -24.31
C GLY A 101 -1.47 -36.66 -24.92
#